data_AF-A0AAD6ULM4-F1
#
_entry.id   AF-A0AAD6ULM4-F1
#
_cell.length_a   1.000
_cell.length_b   1.000
_cell.length_c   1.000
_cell.angle_alpha   90.00
_cell.angle_beta   90.00
_cell.angle_gamma   90.00
#
_symmetry.space_group_name_H-M   'P 1'
#
loop_
_entity.id
_entity.type
_entity.pdbx_description
1 polymer ?
#
loop_
_entity_poly.entity_id
_entity_poly.type
_entity_poly.pdbx_seq_one_letter_code
_entity_poly.pdbx_strand_id
1 'polypeptide(L)'
;MTGATYTLVRHMRSRSRSSGGSMSSLLPSEELSNSSRSLPRRLRCRSFAGLLGCLGLVLLAGSVALPRSTQRGLVQHSSHSVEVSTATAVAADVAIASLPLEEAVSTLDPVRAASLSIDKLYARQSETLDQAVARYSLRNSRPPPQNFDKWFRFAQDNKCLIDDYDQIQRDFDPFYQLARTDPRYFQKMIELGRNEMLEDSNGMVAIKIENGRIQMPNYTGSVFDVEWLTTLSKFGYVVPDTEFLINGRDEPRVVFNSREPKTRKEATTLKDKSPFHVAPVPTSEFFRHRSGCSTLNNRNGLTVDALEDVAFIRSSSTSDFTTDLWPMLSMTKISPCFSDILFPGQYYYDSSWWAGKFDHPNDVAWNDKKPQLYWRGSSNGGHIIHDNYHKFSRFRLIKISQSHPDLIDAKITAFYDSHSIIEEYDIGGERSPREEVYQYKYLLDVDGNTFSGRYLGLLRSGSLIFKATAFEEYFNDWLRPYQHYIPVKIDLSDLVEKVEWAIAHEDEARRIQETGMQFAQRVLTDAQNDCYFAAVLLEWARLQNYAEEAGASGQQSWEA
;
A
#
# COMPACT_ATOMS: atom_id res chain seq x y z
N MET A 1 34.05 38.91 16.14
CA MET A 1 33.54 39.70 17.29
C MET A 1 32.24 40.35 16.84
N THR A 2 31.16 40.12 17.61
CA THR A 2 29.90 40.92 17.72
C THR A 2 29.16 41.24 16.41
N GLY A 3 27.95 40.77 16.13
CA GLY A 3 26.76 40.63 16.98
C GLY A 3 25.71 41.61 16.45
N ALA A 4 24.63 41.11 15.82
CA ALA A 4 23.49 41.92 15.43
C ALA A 4 22.19 41.10 15.52
N THR A 5 21.43 41.43 16.55
CA THR A 5 20.08 40.97 16.90
C THR A 5 19.05 41.64 15.98
N TYR A 6 18.09 40.88 15.45
CA TYR A 6 16.85 41.45 14.89
C TYR A 6 15.62 40.82 15.54
N THR A 7 14.82 41.71 16.12
CA THR A 7 13.62 41.51 16.93
C THR A 7 12.41 41.17 16.05
N LEU A 8 11.67 40.11 16.40
CA LEU A 8 10.41 39.74 15.77
C LEU A 8 9.22 40.45 16.46
N VAL A 9 8.49 41.25 15.70
CA VAL A 9 7.26 41.93 16.17
C VAL A 9 6.09 40.95 16.11
N ARG A 10 5.56 40.57 17.28
CA ARG A 10 4.28 39.84 17.43
C ARG A 10 3.11 40.82 17.32
N HIS A 11 2.22 40.60 16.35
CA HIS A 11 0.89 41.24 16.35
C HIS A 11 -0.08 40.43 17.21
N MET A 12 -0.44 40.98 18.37
CA MET A 12 -1.60 40.57 19.15
C MET A 12 -2.86 41.16 18.51
N ARG A 13 -3.89 40.33 18.26
CA ARG A 13 -5.27 40.81 18.12
C ARG A 13 -6.14 40.18 19.20
N SER A 14 -6.63 41.06 20.07
CA SER A 14 -7.59 40.84 21.13
C SER A 14 -8.96 40.40 20.58
N ARG A 15 -9.57 39.38 21.20
CA ARG A 15 -11.02 39.15 21.08
C ARG A 15 -11.71 39.55 22.39
N SER A 16 -12.54 40.57 22.30
CA SER A 16 -13.48 41.01 23.33
C SER A 16 -14.77 40.17 23.30
N ARG A 17 -15.32 39.90 24.49
CA ARG A 17 -16.64 39.29 24.74
C ARG A 17 -17.76 40.33 24.65
N SER A 18 -18.91 39.92 24.11
CA SER A 18 -20.29 40.35 24.47
C SER A 18 -21.28 39.52 23.61
N SER A 19 -21.98 38.53 24.16
CA SER A 19 -23.31 38.57 24.82
C SER A 19 -24.52 38.70 23.87
N GLY A 20 -25.43 37.71 23.93
CA GLY A 20 -26.86 37.90 23.68
C GLY A 20 -27.50 36.99 22.62
N GLY A 21 -28.53 36.22 23.01
CA GLY A 21 -29.62 35.83 22.11
C GLY A 21 -29.92 34.34 21.96
N SER A 22 -30.56 33.74 22.98
CA SER A 22 -31.25 32.44 22.89
C SER A 22 -32.68 32.65 22.34
N MET A 23 -33.08 31.92 21.31
CA MET A 23 -34.50 31.60 21.06
C MET A 23 -34.66 30.17 20.55
N SER A 24 -35.48 29.44 21.29
CA SER A 24 -36.01 28.10 21.09
C SER A 24 -37.30 28.09 20.28
N SER A 25 -37.52 27.06 19.45
CA SER A 25 -38.83 26.43 19.19
C SER A 25 -38.59 25.21 18.28
N LEU A 26 -38.68 23.98 18.80
CA LEU A 26 -39.88 23.11 18.86
C LEU A 26 -40.16 22.39 17.54
N LEU A 27 -40.16 21.06 17.56
CA LEU A 27 -41.15 20.12 16.98
C LEU A 27 -40.73 18.65 17.33
N PRO A 28 -41.64 17.67 17.36
CA PRO A 28 -41.98 16.97 18.60
C PRO A 28 -41.66 15.47 18.63
N SER A 29 -41.60 14.97 19.87
CA SER A 29 -41.60 13.56 20.27
C SER A 29 -43.01 12.96 20.24
N GLU A 30 -43.18 11.83 19.56
CA GLU A 30 -44.31 10.91 19.77
C GLU A 30 -43.84 9.71 20.60
N GLU A 31 -44.46 9.54 21.78
CA GLU A 31 -44.58 8.27 22.49
C GLU A 31 -45.65 7.42 21.81
N LEU A 32 -45.48 6.09 21.77
CA LEU A 32 -46.60 5.15 21.95
C LEU A 32 -46.11 3.74 22.38
N SER A 33 -46.37 3.48 23.66
CA SER A 33 -46.89 2.25 24.27
C SER A 33 -46.12 0.91 24.21
N ASN A 34 -45.75 0.49 25.41
CA ASN A 34 -45.67 -0.88 25.93
C ASN A 34 -46.65 -1.89 25.31
N SER A 35 -46.15 -3.09 25.00
CA SER A 35 -46.84 -4.31 25.45
C SER A 35 -45.85 -5.44 25.75
N SER A 36 -45.91 -5.88 27.00
CA SER A 36 -45.28 -7.06 27.57
C SER A 36 -45.98 -8.34 27.10
N ARG A 37 -45.23 -9.35 26.64
CA ARG A 37 -45.62 -10.76 26.81
C ARG A 37 -44.40 -11.64 27.10
N SER A 38 -44.63 -12.54 28.03
CA SER A 38 -43.70 -13.38 28.76
C SER A 38 -43.80 -14.85 28.32
N LEU A 39 -42.63 -15.52 28.28
CA LEU A 39 -42.35 -16.95 28.54
C LEU A 39 -42.91 -18.02 27.55
N PRO A 40 -42.38 -19.28 27.50
CA PRO A 40 -41.50 -19.93 28.48
C PRO A 40 -40.26 -20.72 27.97
N ARG A 41 -39.43 -21.03 28.98
CA ARG A 41 -38.36 -22.06 29.09
C ARG A 41 -38.81 -23.48 28.73
N ARG A 42 -37.84 -24.27 28.23
CA ARG A 42 -37.42 -25.69 28.56
C ARG A 42 -36.96 -26.35 27.24
N LEU A 43 -35.76 -26.90 27.12
CA LEU A 43 -35.42 -28.25 27.60
C LEU A 43 -33.91 -28.39 27.90
N ARG A 44 -33.60 -28.95 29.07
CA ARG A 44 -32.37 -29.69 29.39
C ARG A 44 -32.66 -31.18 29.25
N CYS A 45 -31.66 -31.94 28.79
CA CYS A 45 -31.37 -33.39 28.95
C CYS A 45 -30.71 -33.86 27.63
N ARG A 46 -29.64 -34.66 27.58
CA ARG A 46 -29.00 -35.53 28.56
C ARG A 46 -27.57 -35.84 28.08
N SER A 47 -26.69 -36.08 29.04
CA SER A 47 -25.35 -36.62 28.93
C SER A 47 -25.28 -37.93 28.11
N PHE A 48 -24.17 -38.12 27.39
CA PHE A 48 -23.60 -39.44 27.13
C PHE A 48 -22.08 -39.36 27.26
N ALA A 49 -21.58 -39.86 28.38
CA ALA A 49 -20.20 -40.28 28.54
C ALA A 49 -20.16 -41.78 28.19
N GLY A 50 -19.19 -42.17 27.36
CA GLY A 50 -18.95 -43.56 26.98
C GLY A 50 -17.48 -43.74 26.65
N LEU A 51 -16.71 -44.04 27.69
CA LEU A 51 -15.36 -44.61 27.62
C LEU A 51 -15.42 -46.01 27.00
N LEU A 52 -14.47 -46.32 26.13
CA LEU A 52 -13.85 -47.66 26.04
C LEU A 52 -12.51 -47.51 25.32
N GLY A 53 -11.44 -47.79 26.06
CA GLY A 53 -10.12 -48.01 25.50
C GLY A 53 -9.87 -49.49 25.23
N CYS A 54 -8.78 -49.78 24.54
CA CYS A 54 -7.88 -50.91 24.78
C CYS A 54 -6.71 -50.89 23.78
N LEU A 55 -5.49 -50.95 24.34
CA LEU A 55 -4.29 -51.73 23.95
C LEU A 55 -3.99 -51.98 22.46
N GLY A 56 -2.76 -51.91 21.95
CA GLY A 56 -1.42 -51.99 22.55
C GLY A 56 -0.42 -52.52 21.49
N LEU A 57 0.87 -52.65 21.87
CA LEU A 57 2.08 -53.10 21.13
C LEU A 57 2.82 -51.99 20.35
N VAL A 58 3.99 -51.48 20.77
CA VAL A 58 5.31 -52.07 21.11
C VAL A 58 5.95 -52.80 19.93
N LEU A 59 6.99 -52.20 19.34
CA LEU A 59 8.22 -52.89 18.91
C LEU A 59 9.43 -51.94 18.93
N LEU A 60 10.56 -52.54 19.27
CA LEU A 60 11.83 -51.99 19.75
C LEU A 60 12.92 -52.01 18.67
N ALA A 61 13.92 -51.14 18.89
CA ALA A 61 15.36 -51.33 18.67
C ALA A 61 15.95 -51.15 17.25
N GLY A 62 17.08 -50.43 17.23
CA GLY A 62 17.99 -50.37 16.08
C GLY A 62 19.08 -49.30 16.16
N SER A 63 19.82 -49.22 17.27
CA SER A 63 21.03 -48.38 17.40
C SER A 63 22.23 -49.11 16.80
N VAL A 64 22.99 -48.48 15.90
CA VAL A 64 24.34 -48.93 15.51
C VAL A 64 25.28 -47.73 15.60
N ALA A 65 26.37 -47.93 16.33
CA ALA A 65 27.42 -46.96 16.57
C ALA A 65 28.77 -47.49 16.05
N LEU A 66 29.61 -46.55 15.58
CA LEU A 66 31.08 -46.53 15.57
C LEU A 66 31.83 -47.34 14.48
N PRO A 67 33.09 -46.97 14.09
CA PRO A 67 34.06 -46.23 14.91
C PRO A 67 34.86 -45.07 14.29
N ARG A 68 35.37 -44.23 15.21
CA ARG A 68 36.49 -43.30 15.06
C ARG A 68 37.81 -44.07 14.99
N SER A 69 38.74 -43.61 14.14
CA SER A 69 40.18 -43.92 14.26
C SER A 69 40.96 -42.65 14.63
N THR A 70 41.65 -42.74 15.74
CA THR A 70 42.65 -41.81 16.27
C THR A 70 44.01 -42.04 15.59
N GLN A 71 44.74 -40.96 15.27
CA GLN A 71 46.19 -40.99 15.37
C GLN A 71 46.75 -39.59 15.71
N ARG A 72 47.64 -39.58 16.71
CA ARG A 72 48.44 -38.46 17.24
C ARG A 72 49.77 -38.36 16.49
N GLY A 73 50.30 -37.14 16.39
CA GLY A 73 51.73 -36.82 16.22
C GLY A 73 51.91 -35.29 16.09
N LEU A 74 52.21 -34.56 17.17
CA LEU A 74 53.55 -34.07 17.60
C LEU A 74 54.21 -33.03 16.68
N VAL A 75 54.07 -31.76 17.10
CA VAL A 75 55.05 -30.65 17.22
C VAL A 75 55.96 -30.30 16.03
N GLN A 76 55.84 -29.04 15.55
CA GLN A 76 56.97 -28.07 15.54
C GLN A 76 56.51 -26.64 15.25
N HIS A 77 56.97 -25.70 16.07
CA HIS A 77 56.95 -24.26 15.80
C HIS A 77 57.92 -23.93 14.66
N SER A 78 57.48 -23.18 13.65
CA SER A 78 58.34 -22.20 12.99
C SER A 78 57.50 -21.05 12.45
N SER A 79 57.96 -19.84 12.73
CA SER A 79 57.51 -18.56 12.20
C SER A 79 57.81 -18.47 10.71
N HIS A 80 56.86 -18.04 9.88
CA HIS A 80 57.08 -17.12 8.75
C HIS A 80 55.75 -16.55 8.22
N SER A 81 55.80 -15.25 7.99
CA SER A 81 54.82 -14.39 7.31
C SER A 81 54.59 -14.82 5.87
N VAL A 82 53.33 -14.97 5.44
CA VAL A 82 52.93 -14.94 4.02
C VAL A 82 51.54 -14.32 3.89
N GLU A 83 51.42 -13.41 2.94
CA GLU A 83 50.21 -12.74 2.44
C GLU A 83 49.05 -13.73 2.18
N VAL A 84 47.86 -13.43 2.71
CA VAL A 84 46.65 -14.18 2.34
C VAL A 84 46.04 -13.55 1.10
N SER A 85 46.22 -14.33 0.03
CA SER A 85 45.78 -14.22 -1.35
C SER A 85 44.29 -13.99 -1.55
N THR A 86 44.00 -13.17 -2.57
CA THR A 86 42.74 -12.96 -3.30
C THR A 86 42.13 -14.24 -3.91
N ALA A 87 42.74 -15.40 -3.76
CA ALA A 87 42.27 -16.67 -4.31
C ALA A 87 41.08 -17.30 -3.56
N THR A 88 40.83 -16.96 -2.29
CA THR A 88 39.70 -17.50 -1.53
C THR A 88 38.35 -16.93 -1.97
N ALA A 89 38.31 -15.69 -2.45
CA ALA A 89 37.08 -15.10 -2.99
C ALA A 89 36.67 -15.73 -4.33
N VAL A 90 37.66 -16.00 -5.21
CA VAL A 90 37.41 -16.59 -6.54
C VAL A 90 36.95 -18.05 -6.44
N ALA A 91 37.48 -18.82 -5.49
CA ALA A 91 37.08 -20.21 -5.29
C ALA A 91 35.64 -20.35 -4.78
N ALA A 92 35.16 -19.40 -3.95
CA ALA A 92 33.77 -19.36 -3.51
C ALA A 92 32.82 -19.02 -4.68
N ASP A 93 33.21 -18.09 -5.56
CA ASP A 93 32.40 -17.69 -6.71
C ASP A 93 32.23 -18.83 -7.74
N VAL A 94 33.24 -19.69 -7.91
CA VAL A 94 33.16 -20.84 -8.82
C VAL A 94 32.23 -21.95 -8.27
N ALA A 95 32.22 -22.16 -6.95
CA ALA A 95 31.36 -23.16 -6.32
C ALA A 95 29.86 -22.77 -6.41
N ILE A 96 29.55 -21.50 -6.19
CA ILE A 96 28.18 -20.95 -6.26
C ILE A 96 27.60 -21.06 -7.68
N ALA A 97 28.45 -20.93 -8.72
CA ALA A 97 28.01 -21.01 -10.12
C ALA A 97 27.52 -22.40 -10.56
N SER A 98 27.79 -23.45 -9.77
CA SER A 98 27.44 -24.85 -10.09
C SER A 98 26.15 -25.35 -9.42
N LEU A 99 25.56 -24.56 -8.52
CA LEU A 99 24.30 -24.88 -7.84
C LEU A 99 23.09 -24.45 -8.69
N PRO A 100 21.94 -25.14 -8.60
CA PRO A 100 20.66 -24.60 -9.05
C PRO A 100 20.48 -23.18 -8.51
N LEU A 101 20.00 -22.25 -9.35
CA LEU A 101 20.01 -20.81 -9.05
C LEU A 101 19.32 -20.45 -7.71
N GLU A 102 18.28 -21.18 -7.31
CA GLU A 102 17.61 -21.02 -6.01
C GLU A 102 18.49 -21.44 -4.83
N GLU A 103 19.25 -22.53 -4.99
CA GLU A 103 20.18 -23.06 -3.99
C GLU A 103 21.46 -22.22 -3.88
N ALA A 104 21.90 -21.63 -4.99
CA ALA A 104 22.99 -20.65 -5.04
C ALA A 104 22.63 -19.36 -4.27
N VAL A 105 21.40 -18.85 -4.45
CA VAL A 105 20.92 -17.65 -3.74
C VAL A 105 20.77 -17.90 -2.24
N SER A 106 20.42 -19.12 -1.85
CA SER A 106 20.32 -19.55 -0.44
C SER A 106 21.66 -19.54 0.32
N THR A 107 22.81 -19.56 -0.36
CA THR A 107 24.14 -19.61 0.28
C THR A 107 24.90 -18.29 0.23
N LEU A 108 24.35 -17.27 -0.44
CA LEU A 108 24.92 -15.93 -0.51
C LEU A 108 24.65 -15.16 0.78
N ASP A 109 25.63 -14.34 1.19
CA ASP A 109 25.39 -13.26 2.15
C ASP A 109 24.17 -12.44 1.71
N PRO A 110 23.19 -12.16 2.59
CA PRO A 110 21.94 -11.55 2.18
C PRO A 110 22.06 -10.21 1.46
N VAL A 111 23.05 -9.38 1.82
CA VAL A 111 23.38 -8.13 1.11
C VAL A 111 23.66 -8.39 -0.36
N ARG A 112 24.43 -9.45 -0.66
CA ARG A 112 24.81 -9.83 -2.03
C ARG A 112 23.63 -10.43 -2.78
N ALA A 113 22.82 -11.26 -2.13
CA ALA A 113 21.60 -11.82 -2.72
C ALA A 113 20.61 -10.71 -3.13
N ALA A 114 20.38 -9.75 -2.22
CA ALA A 114 19.55 -8.58 -2.45
C ALA A 114 20.05 -7.76 -3.65
N SER A 115 21.33 -7.40 -3.65
CA SER A 115 21.92 -6.59 -4.73
C SER A 115 21.84 -7.29 -6.09
N LEU A 116 22.12 -8.60 -6.15
CA LEU A 116 22.05 -9.37 -7.40
C LEU A 116 20.62 -9.41 -7.96
N SER A 117 19.60 -9.50 -7.11
CA SER A 117 18.20 -9.51 -7.54
C SER A 117 17.79 -8.20 -8.22
N ILE A 118 18.28 -7.07 -7.68
CA ILE A 118 18.04 -5.73 -8.23
C ILE A 118 18.86 -5.51 -9.50
N ASP A 119 20.11 -5.98 -9.54
CA ASP A 119 20.95 -5.88 -10.73
C ASP A 119 20.34 -6.65 -11.92
N LYS A 120 19.76 -7.83 -11.66
CA LYS A 120 18.99 -8.58 -12.67
C LYS A 120 17.75 -7.82 -13.16
N LEU A 121 17.06 -7.11 -12.26
CA LEU A 121 15.92 -6.27 -12.62
C LEU A 121 16.35 -5.15 -13.56
N TYR A 122 17.46 -4.46 -13.29
CA TYR A 122 17.96 -3.40 -14.15
C TYR A 122 18.57 -3.93 -15.46
N ALA A 123 19.31 -5.03 -15.43
CA ALA A 123 19.94 -5.62 -16.61
C ALA A 123 18.94 -6.10 -17.67
N ARG A 124 17.68 -6.36 -17.29
CA ARG A 124 16.64 -6.73 -18.25
C ARG A 124 15.88 -5.53 -18.81
N GLN A 125 16.10 -4.30 -18.35
CA GLN A 125 15.40 -3.12 -18.87
C GLN A 125 15.88 -2.76 -20.28
N SER A 126 15.03 -2.06 -21.04
CA SER A 126 15.38 -1.55 -22.37
C SER A 126 16.43 -0.44 -22.26
N GLU A 127 17.50 -0.56 -23.04
CA GLU A 127 18.59 0.42 -23.08
C GLU A 127 18.38 1.48 -24.17
N THR A 128 17.59 1.16 -25.19
CA THR A 128 17.30 2.03 -26.32
C THR A 128 15.80 2.26 -26.48
N LEU A 129 15.45 3.38 -27.10
CA LEU A 129 14.06 3.71 -27.39
C LEU A 129 13.39 2.62 -28.24
N ASP A 130 14.08 2.11 -29.27
CA ASP A 130 13.54 1.07 -30.15
C ASP A 130 13.20 -0.22 -29.39
N GLN A 131 14.06 -0.63 -28.45
CA GLN A 131 13.78 -1.77 -27.57
C GLN A 131 12.56 -1.51 -26.68
N ALA A 132 12.49 -0.33 -26.06
CA ALA A 132 11.38 0.05 -25.19
C ALA A 132 10.06 0.08 -25.96
N VAL A 133 10.06 0.66 -27.17
CA VAL A 133 8.90 0.69 -28.08
C VAL A 133 8.48 -0.71 -28.48
N ALA A 134 9.42 -1.57 -28.86
CA ALA A 134 9.14 -2.94 -29.28
C ALA A 134 8.54 -3.77 -28.13
N ARG A 135 9.13 -3.67 -26.92
CA ARG A 135 8.63 -4.38 -25.73
C ARG A 135 7.28 -3.86 -25.27
N TYR A 136 7.10 -2.54 -25.22
CA TYR A 136 5.80 -1.93 -24.95
C TYR A 136 4.75 -2.48 -25.92
N SER A 137 5.05 -2.45 -27.22
CA SER A 137 4.10 -2.86 -28.26
C SER A 137 3.74 -4.33 -28.18
N LEU A 138 4.74 -5.19 -27.95
CA LEU A 138 4.55 -6.63 -27.77
C LEU A 138 3.67 -6.94 -26.56
N ARG A 139 3.93 -6.28 -25.43
CA ARG A 139 3.22 -6.51 -24.17
C ARG A 139 1.78 -5.98 -24.21
N ASN A 140 1.59 -4.79 -24.77
CA ASN A 140 0.35 -4.03 -24.66
C ASN A 140 -0.54 -4.16 -25.89
N SER A 141 -0.07 -4.84 -26.94
CA SER A 141 -0.74 -5.01 -28.24
C SER A 141 -1.14 -3.69 -28.89
N ARG A 142 -0.36 -2.63 -28.67
CA ARG A 142 -0.55 -1.27 -29.20
C ARG A 142 0.77 -0.49 -29.13
N PRO A 143 1.04 0.46 -30.04
CA PRO A 143 2.25 1.29 -29.95
C PRO A 143 2.24 2.13 -28.67
N PRO A 144 3.37 2.64 -28.18
CA PRO A 144 3.40 3.53 -27.02
C PRO A 144 2.67 4.87 -27.25
N PRO A 145 2.25 5.57 -26.18
CA PRO A 145 1.55 6.85 -26.26
C PRO A 145 2.44 7.98 -26.81
N GLN A 146 1.82 9.09 -27.19
CA GLN A 146 2.54 10.32 -27.56
C GLN A 146 3.52 10.73 -26.45
N ASN A 147 4.68 11.28 -26.83
CA ASN A 147 5.78 11.67 -25.93
C ASN A 147 6.46 10.51 -25.17
N PHE A 148 6.22 9.24 -25.54
CA PHE A 148 6.93 8.11 -24.93
C PHE A 148 8.47 8.22 -25.07
N ASP A 149 8.96 8.82 -26.16
CA ASP A 149 10.39 9.09 -26.34
C ASP A 149 10.94 10.11 -25.32
N LYS A 150 10.16 11.15 -24.99
CA LYS A 150 10.51 12.13 -23.96
C LYS A 150 10.50 11.48 -22.59
N TRP A 151 9.47 10.69 -22.28
CA TRP A 151 9.39 9.92 -21.04
C TRP A 151 10.54 8.93 -20.90
N PHE A 152 10.89 8.21 -21.97
CA PHE A 152 12.00 7.26 -21.97
C PHE A 152 13.32 7.96 -21.61
N ARG A 153 13.64 9.11 -22.23
CA ARG A 153 14.82 9.91 -21.87
C ARG A 153 14.78 10.38 -20.42
N PHE A 154 13.63 10.90 -19.98
CA PHE A 154 13.42 11.30 -18.59
C PHE A 154 13.66 10.14 -17.61
N ALA A 155 13.15 8.95 -17.92
CA ALA A 155 13.32 7.75 -17.11
C ALA A 155 14.78 7.27 -17.07
N GLN A 156 15.50 7.34 -18.20
CA GLN A 156 16.94 7.03 -18.25
C GLN A 156 17.77 8.02 -17.41
N ASP A 157 17.53 9.32 -17.57
CA ASP A 157 18.24 10.38 -16.84
C ASP A 157 18.05 10.23 -15.32
N ASN A 158 16.89 9.71 -14.91
CA ASN A 158 16.53 9.48 -13.51
C ASN A 158 16.78 8.04 -13.03
N LYS A 159 17.36 7.16 -13.87
CA LYS A 159 17.67 5.75 -13.55
C LYS A 159 16.45 4.94 -13.09
N CYS A 160 15.29 5.25 -13.65
CA CYS A 160 14.05 4.53 -13.41
C CYS A 160 14.02 3.19 -14.14
N LEU A 161 13.12 2.30 -13.72
CA LEU A 161 12.68 1.17 -14.53
C LEU A 161 12.04 1.68 -15.83
N ILE A 162 12.10 0.88 -16.90
CA ILE A 162 11.56 1.23 -18.22
C ILE A 162 10.41 0.30 -18.60
N ASP A 163 10.57 -1.01 -18.37
CA ASP A 163 9.64 -2.02 -18.89
C ASP A 163 8.72 -2.59 -17.81
N ASP A 164 8.84 -2.20 -16.55
CA ASP A 164 8.14 -2.83 -15.42
C ASP A 164 6.91 -2.05 -14.91
N TYR A 165 6.02 -1.67 -15.83
CA TYR A 165 4.81 -0.89 -15.53
C TYR A 165 3.48 -1.63 -15.80
N ASP A 166 3.41 -2.94 -15.53
CA ASP A 166 2.21 -3.76 -15.76
C ASP A 166 0.96 -3.21 -15.06
N GLN A 167 1.11 -2.68 -13.84
CA GLN A 167 0.01 -2.12 -13.07
C GLN A 167 -0.73 -1.01 -13.83
N ILE A 168 0.01 -0.11 -14.49
CA ILE A 168 -0.57 0.96 -15.33
C ILE A 168 -1.46 0.32 -16.41
N GLN A 169 -0.94 -0.70 -17.08
CA GLN A 169 -1.62 -1.34 -18.20
C GLN A 169 -2.92 -2.03 -17.75
N ARG A 170 -2.90 -2.71 -16.60
CA ARG A 170 -4.10 -3.35 -16.02
C ARG A 170 -5.16 -2.34 -15.61
N ASP A 171 -4.75 -1.15 -15.18
CA ASP A 171 -5.67 -0.09 -14.75
C ASP A 171 -6.35 0.60 -15.93
N PHE A 172 -5.63 0.75 -17.06
CA PHE A 172 -6.17 1.38 -18.26
C PHE A 172 -6.86 0.41 -19.23
N ASP A 173 -6.55 -0.89 -19.19
CA ASP A 173 -7.11 -1.91 -20.11
C ASP A 173 -8.66 -1.90 -20.20
N PRO A 174 -9.42 -1.76 -19.09
CA PRO A 174 -10.88 -1.61 -19.17
C PRO A 174 -11.35 -0.45 -20.05
N PHE A 175 -10.66 0.69 -19.97
CA PHE A 175 -10.98 1.89 -20.72
C PHE A 175 -10.58 1.75 -22.20
N TYR A 176 -9.45 1.10 -22.50
CA TYR A 176 -9.09 0.77 -23.88
C TYR A 176 -10.10 -0.18 -24.54
N GLN A 177 -10.59 -1.17 -23.81
CA GLN A 177 -11.62 -2.07 -24.34
C GLN A 177 -12.92 -1.32 -24.64
N LEU A 178 -13.30 -0.37 -23.77
CA LEU A 178 -14.48 0.46 -23.93
C LEU A 178 -14.35 1.45 -25.09
N ALA A 179 -13.17 2.05 -25.25
CA ALA A 179 -12.86 3.02 -26.29
C ALA A 179 -13.00 2.45 -27.71
N ARG A 180 -12.93 1.12 -27.88
CA ARG A 180 -13.20 0.45 -29.17
C ARG A 180 -14.66 0.58 -29.63
N THR A 181 -15.59 0.73 -28.68
CA THR A 181 -17.03 0.86 -28.96
C THR A 181 -17.55 2.26 -28.70
N ASP A 182 -16.96 2.98 -27.75
CA ASP A 182 -17.27 4.38 -27.45
C ASP A 182 -15.95 5.18 -27.27
N PRO A 183 -15.35 5.65 -28.39
CA PRO A 183 -14.08 6.36 -28.38
C PRO A 183 -14.07 7.66 -27.57
N ARG A 184 -15.24 8.24 -27.25
CA ARG A 184 -15.36 9.50 -26.51
C ARG A 184 -15.67 9.29 -25.03
N TYR A 185 -15.92 8.06 -24.60
CA TYR A 185 -16.32 7.77 -23.22
C TYR A 185 -15.36 8.36 -22.20
N PHE A 186 -14.06 8.06 -22.31
CA PHE A 186 -13.06 8.49 -21.33
C PHE A 186 -13.05 10.01 -21.16
N GLN A 187 -13.00 10.75 -22.28
CA GLN A 187 -13.06 12.20 -22.28
C GLN A 187 -14.39 12.74 -21.73
N LYS A 188 -15.52 12.14 -22.12
CA LYS A 188 -16.85 12.53 -21.61
C LYS A 188 -16.89 12.43 -20.08
N MET A 189 -16.33 11.37 -19.50
CA MET A 189 -16.32 11.18 -18.04
C MET A 189 -15.41 12.20 -17.33
N ILE A 190 -14.29 12.59 -17.94
CA ILE A 190 -13.45 13.69 -17.42
C ILE A 190 -14.24 15.01 -17.39
N GLU A 191 -14.93 15.35 -18.48
CA GLU A 191 -15.72 16.58 -18.58
C GLU A 191 -16.86 16.62 -17.56
N LEU A 192 -17.56 15.50 -17.36
CA LEU A 192 -18.60 15.37 -16.34
C LEU A 192 -18.02 15.58 -14.94
N GLY A 193 -16.86 14.99 -14.63
CA GLY A 193 -16.21 15.12 -13.33
C GLY A 193 -15.74 16.54 -13.04
N ARG A 194 -15.16 17.20 -14.03
CA ARG A 194 -14.77 18.61 -13.91
C ARG A 194 -16.00 19.48 -13.62
N ASN A 195 -17.12 19.25 -14.29
CA ASN A 195 -18.35 20.00 -14.04
C ASN A 195 -18.89 19.74 -12.63
N GLU A 196 -18.89 18.48 -12.18
CA GLU A 196 -19.32 18.12 -10.82
C GLU A 196 -18.47 18.83 -9.76
N MET A 197 -17.15 18.87 -9.94
CA MET A 197 -16.23 19.55 -9.01
C MET A 197 -16.45 21.07 -8.90
N LEU A 198 -17.04 21.72 -9.93
CA LEU A 198 -17.40 23.13 -9.87
C LEU A 198 -18.63 23.38 -9.00
N GLU A 199 -19.50 22.38 -8.86
CA GLU A 199 -20.74 22.45 -8.08
C GLU A 199 -20.51 21.98 -6.64
N ASP A 200 -19.81 20.86 -6.46
CA ASP A 200 -19.32 20.34 -5.19
C ASP A 200 -18.00 19.60 -5.43
N SER A 201 -16.92 20.10 -4.83
CA SER A 201 -15.61 19.46 -5.03
C SER A 201 -15.61 17.99 -4.59
N ASN A 202 -16.45 17.59 -3.62
CA ASN A 202 -16.51 16.23 -3.07
C ASN A 202 -15.13 15.62 -2.72
N GLY A 203 -14.10 16.44 -2.49
CA GLY A 203 -12.72 15.98 -2.28
C GLY A 203 -11.96 15.53 -3.54
N MET A 204 -12.45 15.82 -4.74
CA MET A 204 -11.77 15.57 -6.02
C MET A 204 -11.22 16.87 -6.61
N VAL A 205 -10.18 16.74 -7.44
CA VAL A 205 -9.51 17.88 -8.09
C VAL A 205 -9.26 17.57 -9.56
N ALA A 206 -9.65 18.48 -10.46
CA ALA A 206 -9.28 18.46 -11.86
C ALA A 206 -7.99 19.27 -12.05
N ILE A 207 -6.97 18.64 -12.66
CA ILE A 207 -5.68 19.27 -12.95
C ILE A 207 -5.48 19.25 -14.45
N LYS A 208 -4.99 20.37 -14.99
CA LYS A 208 -4.62 20.48 -16.40
C LYS A 208 -3.12 20.61 -16.56
N ILE A 209 -2.61 20.00 -17.62
CA ILE A 209 -1.27 20.23 -18.16
C ILE A 209 -1.46 20.81 -19.54
N GLU A 210 -0.95 22.02 -19.77
CA GLU A 210 -0.99 22.69 -21.07
C GLU A 210 0.40 23.25 -21.38
N ASN A 211 0.99 22.82 -22.49
CA ASN A 211 2.35 23.17 -22.90
C ASN A 211 3.38 22.92 -21.78
N GLY A 212 3.22 21.79 -21.08
CA GLY A 212 4.05 21.40 -19.94
C GLY A 212 3.85 22.23 -18.66
N ARG A 213 2.91 23.18 -18.64
CA ARG A 213 2.57 23.97 -17.46
C ARG A 213 1.36 23.39 -16.74
N ILE A 214 1.48 23.27 -15.42
CA ILE A 214 0.42 22.76 -14.56
C ILE A 214 -0.55 23.89 -14.21
N GLN A 215 -1.84 23.66 -14.40
CA GLN A 215 -2.91 24.54 -13.96
C GLN A 215 -3.82 23.78 -12.99
N MET A 216 -4.00 24.34 -11.81
CA MET A 216 -4.87 23.79 -10.78
C MET A 216 -5.86 24.86 -10.33
N PRO A 217 -7.14 24.52 -10.09
CA PRO A 217 -8.11 25.46 -9.54
C PRO A 217 -7.69 25.93 -8.13
N ASN A 218 -8.14 27.13 -7.74
CA ASN A 218 -8.00 27.62 -6.36
C ASN A 218 -8.85 26.73 -5.44
N TYR A 219 -8.21 25.73 -4.83
CA TYR A 219 -8.87 24.72 -4.02
C TYR A 219 -8.87 25.13 -2.53
N THR A 220 -10.04 25.06 -1.88
CA THR A 220 -10.22 25.40 -0.45
C THR A 220 -10.67 24.21 0.41
N GLY A 221 -10.62 22.98 -0.13
CA GLY A 221 -11.05 21.74 0.55
C GLY A 221 -9.88 20.87 1.04
N SER A 222 -10.17 19.66 1.53
CA SER A 222 -9.16 18.71 2.00
C SER A 222 -8.54 17.91 0.85
N VAL A 223 -7.37 18.33 0.39
CA VAL A 223 -6.33 17.47 -0.16
C VAL A 223 -5.05 17.97 0.46
N PHE A 224 -4.41 17.09 1.21
CA PHE A 224 -3.17 17.31 1.95
C PHE A 224 -2.15 18.06 1.06
N ASP A 225 -1.89 19.31 1.48
CA ASP A 225 -1.00 20.39 1.00
C ASP A 225 -0.44 20.42 -0.45
N VAL A 226 -0.28 21.67 -0.92
CA VAL A 226 0.30 22.29 -2.15
C VAL A 226 1.47 21.62 -2.90
N GLU A 227 1.96 20.45 -2.50
CA GLU A 227 3.13 19.81 -3.12
C GLU A 227 2.86 19.23 -4.52
N TRP A 228 1.60 19.00 -4.91
CA TRP A 228 1.27 18.49 -6.25
C TRP A 228 1.78 19.36 -7.39
N LEU A 229 1.71 20.69 -7.25
CA LEU A 229 2.29 21.61 -8.23
C LEU A 229 3.80 21.39 -8.36
N THR A 230 4.49 21.24 -7.23
CA THR A 230 5.93 20.99 -7.20
C THR A 230 6.26 19.64 -7.84
N THR A 231 5.57 18.57 -7.45
CA THR A 231 5.77 17.22 -8.00
C THR A 231 5.52 17.18 -9.51
N LEU A 232 4.36 17.65 -9.97
CA LEU A 232 4.00 17.64 -11.39
C LEU A 232 4.91 18.55 -12.21
N SER A 233 5.43 19.65 -11.65
CA SER A 233 6.34 20.54 -12.37
C SER A 233 7.67 19.87 -12.78
N LYS A 234 8.07 18.80 -12.10
CA LYS A 234 9.31 18.05 -12.41
C LYS A 234 9.25 17.31 -13.74
N PHE A 235 8.05 16.90 -14.17
CA PHE A 235 7.87 16.07 -15.36
C PHE A 235 6.72 16.52 -16.27
N GLY A 236 5.99 17.58 -15.94
CA GLY A 236 4.88 18.09 -16.75
C GLY A 236 5.24 18.33 -18.22
N TYR A 237 6.50 18.71 -18.50
CA TYR A 237 7.00 18.91 -19.87
C TYR A 237 7.12 17.64 -20.72
N VAL A 238 7.12 16.44 -20.12
CA VAL A 238 7.10 15.17 -20.87
C VAL A 238 5.69 14.69 -21.17
N VAL A 239 4.68 15.20 -20.46
CA VAL A 239 3.28 14.78 -20.62
C VAL A 239 2.63 15.61 -21.74
N PRO A 240 1.86 15.00 -22.66
CA PRO A 240 1.01 15.74 -23.59
C PRO A 240 0.00 16.62 -22.88
N ASP A 241 -0.61 17.56 -23.61
CA ASP A 241 -1.69 18.36 -23.06
C ASP A 241 -2.84 17.45 -22.62
N THR A 242 -3.26 17.61 -21.36
CA THR A 242 -4.24 16.70 -20.75
C THR A 242 -4.95 17.35 -19.56
N GLU A 243 -6.16 16.89 -19.29
CA GLU A 243 -6.90 17.15 -18.06
C GLU A 243 -7.18 15.83 -17.36
N PHE A 244 -6.86 15.73 -16.07
CA PHE A 244 -7.06 14.52 -15.28
C PHE A 244 -7.67 14.81 -13.91
N LEU A 245 -8.33 13.77 -13.37
CA LEU A 245 -9.04 13.83 -12.10
C LEU A 245 -8.24 13.09 -11.02
N ILE A 246 -7.92 13.79 -9.93
CA ILE A 246 -7.33 13.21 -8.73
C ILE A 246 -8.40 13.06 -7.65
N ASN A 247 -8.46 11.88 -7.05
CA ASN A 247 -9.11 11.65 -5.78
C ASN A 247 -8.24 12.16 -4.63
N GLY A 248 -8.76 13.13 -3.89
CA GLY A 248 -8.09 13.74 -2.74
C GLY A 248 -8.40 13.08 -1.39
N ARG A 249 -9.20 12.01 -1.38
CA ARG A 249 -9.48 11.20 -0.19
C ARG A 249 -8.49 10.04 -0.04
N ASP A 250 -8.41 9.48 1.16
CA ASP A 250 -7.62 8.26 1.41
C ASP A 250 -8.24 7.04 0.73
N GLU A 251 -9.57 7.03 0.61
CA GLU A 251 -10.37 5.91 0.12
C GLU A 251 -10.53 5.86 -1.40
N PRO A 252 -10.48 4.67 -2.03
CA PRO A 252 -10.80 4.51 -3.45
C PRO A 252 -12.28 4.84 -3.74
N ARG A 253 -12.59 5.23 -4.97
CA ARG A 253 -13.88 5.85 -5.33
C ARG A 253 -14.67 5.07 -6.36
N VAL A 254 -14.07 4.14 -7.11
CA VAL A 254 -14.71 3.50 -8.27
C VAL A 254 -15.07 2.05 -7.96
N VAL A 255 -16.20 1.80 -7.29
CA VAL A 255 -16.72 0.46 -6.94
C VAL A 255 -17.30 -0.20 -8.19
N PHE A 256 -16.43 -0.65 -9.07
CA PHE A 256 -16.78 -1.27 -10.32
C PHE A 256 -15.82 -2.41 -10.61
N ASN A 257 -16.32 -3.61 -10.85
CA ASN A 257 -15.49 -4.73 -11.28
C ASN A 257 -15.34 -4.72 -12.79
N SER A 258 -14.32 -4.03 -13.29
CA SER A 258 -14.01 -3.94 -14.72
C SER A 258 -13.53 -5.25 -15.35
N ARG A 259 -13.23 -6.28 -14.55
CA ARG A 259 -12.84 -7.59 -15.05
C ARG A 259 -14.04 -8.46 -15.44
N GLU A 260 -15.26 -8.08 -15.03
CA GLU A 260 -16.47 -8.81 -15.40
C GLU A 260 -17.03 -8.30 -16.75
N PRO A 261 -17.26 -9.18 -17.75
CA PRO A 261 -17.78 -8.73 -19.04
C PRO A 261 -19.17 -8.08 -18.99
N LYS A 262 -20.01 -8.45 -18.01
CA LYS A 262 -21.37 -7.91 -17.86
C LYS A 262 -21.35 -6.46 -17.42
N THR A 263 -20.62 -6.15 -16.34
CA THR A 263 -20.46 -4.79 -15.81
C THR A 263 -19.89 -3.86 -16.87
N ARG A 264 -18.89 -4.29 -17.66
CA ARG A 264 -18.34 -3.48 -18.77
C ARG A 264 -19.36 -3.07 -19.83
N LYS A 265 -20.33 -3.94 -20.15
CA LYS A 265 -21.42 -3.57 -21.06
C LYS A 265 -22.31 -2.52 -20.42
N GLU A 266 -22.58 -2.64 -19.12
CA GLU A 266 -23.37 -1.64 -18.37
C GLU A 266 -22.70 -0.26 -18.44
N ALA A 267 -21.36 -0.17 -18.37
CA ALA A 267 -20.63 1.09 -18.48
C ALA A 267 -20.96 1.91 -19.74
N THR A 268 -21.16 1.25 -20.89
CA THR A 268 -21.55 1.92 -22.16
C THR A 268 -22.97 2.49 -22.15
N THR A 269 -23.81 2.04 -21.23
CA THR A 269 -25.25 2.36 -21.19
C THR A 269 -25.62 3.37 -20.12
N LEU A 270 -24.63 3.87 -19.37
CA LEU A 270 -24.80 4.85 -18.31
C LEU A 270 -25.19 6.20 -18.90
N LYS A 271 -26.47 6.51 -18.80
CA LYS A 271 -27.04 7.80 -19.23
C LYS A 271 -26.91 8.81 -18.10
N ASP A 272 -26.10 9.84 -18.33
CA ASP A 272 -26.19 11.21 -17.79
C ASP A 272 -26.72 11.35 -16.35
N LYS A 273 -26.20 10.55 -15.41
CA LYS A 273 -26.40 10.77 -13.97
C LYS A 273 -25.05 11.13 -13.36
N SER A 274 -25.04 12.10 -12.44
CA SER A 274 -23.89 12.29 -11.54
C SER A 274 -23.74 11.01 -10.73
N PRO A 275 -22.61 10.30 -10.85
CA PRO A 275 -22.54 8.93 -10.38
C PRO A 275 -21.82 8.80 -9.05
N PHE A 276 -21.42 9.90 -8.41
CA PHE A 276 -20.96 9.90 -7.04
C PHE A 276 -22.16 9.88 -6.12
N HIS A 277 -22.51 8.68 -5.65
CA HIS A 277 -23.50 8.53 -4.62
C HIS A 277 -22.83 8.71 -3.27
N VAL A 278 -23.17 9.79 -2.57
CA VAL A 278 -22.94 9.89 -1.12
C VAL A 278 -23.97 8.99 -0.44
N ALA A 279 -23.68 7.69 -0.36
CA ALA A 279 -24.47 6.82 0.49
C ALA A 279 -24.20 7.21 1.95
N PRO A 280 -25.17 7.15 2.88
CA PRO A 280 -24.82 7.22 4.29
C PRO A 280 -24.03 5.96 4.64
N VAL A 281 -22.71 6.12 4.84
CA VAL A 281 -21.72 5.13 5.31
C VAL A 281 -21.89 3.73 4.68
N PRO A 282 -21.12 3.36 3.62
CA PRO A 282 -21.24 2.03 3.03
C PRO A 282 -21.00 0.95 4.09
N THR A 283 -21.90 -0.04 4.12
CA THR A 283 -21.86 -1.15 5.07
C THR A 283 -21.21 -2.39 4.43
N SER A 284 -20.81 -3.36 5.26
CA SER A 284 -20.36 -4.66 4.76
C SER A 284 -21.40 -5.33 3.83
N GLU A 285 -22.70 -5.11 4.09
CA GLU A 285 -23.79 -5.57 3.23
C GLU A 285 -23.77 -4.95 1.83
N PHE A 286 -23.51 -3.64 1.71
CA PHE A 286 -23.36 -2.99 0.41
C PHE A 286 -22.29 -3.70 -0.43
N PHE A 287 -21.10 -3.92 0.15
CA PHE A 287 -20.00 -4.56 -0.57
C PHE A 287 -20.23 -6.05 -0.85
N ARG A 288 -20.95 -6.78 0.00
CA ARG A 288 -21.30 -8.21 -0.24
C ARG A 288 -22.02 -8.43 -1.56
N HIS A 289 -22.84 -7.47 -1.99
CA HIS A 289 -23.62 -7.56 -3.22
C HIS A 289 -22.92 -6.96 -4.43
N ARG A 290 -21.69 -6.44 -4.28
CA ARG A 290 -20.90 -5.89 -5.38
C ARG A 290 -19.97 -6.94 -5.97
N SER A 291 -19.97 -7.02 -7.30
CA SER A 291 -19.07 -7.91 -8.02
C SER A 291 -17.61 -7.60 -7.68
N GLY A 292 -16.80 -8.64 -7.51
CA GLY A 292 -15.38 -8.51 -7.18
C GLY A 292 -15.06 -8.21 -5.71
N CYS A 293 -16.02 -7.76 -4.90
CA CYS A 293 -15.77 -7.37 -3.52
C CYS A 293 -15.70 -8.57 -2.53
N SER A 294 -16.34 -9.70 -2.85
CA SER A 294 -16.21 -10.94 -2.07
C SER A 294 -14.81 -11.59 -2.14
N THR A 295 -13.95 -11.14 -3.06
CA THR A 295 -12.62 -11.74 -3.33
C THR A 295 -11.58 -11.43 -2.25
N LEU A 296 -11.89 -10.55 -1.30
CA LEU A 296 -11.09 -10.37 -0.10
C LEU A 296 -10.93 -11.70 0.67
N ASN A 297 -11.85 -12.66 0.56
CA ASN A 297 -11.71 -13.96 1.22
C ASN A 297 -10.64 -14.88 0.60
N ASN A 298 -10.16 -14.61 -0.63
CA ASN A 298 -9.28 -15.52 -1.39
C ASN A 298 -7.88 -14.97 -1.66
N ARG A 299 -7.56 -13.75 -1.21
CA ARG A 299 -6.19 -13.22 -1.29
C ARG A 299 -5.33 -13.84 -0.18
N ASN A 300 -4.32 -14.62 -0.56
CA ASN A 300 -3.21 -15.07 0.30
C ASN A 300 -3.58 -15.48 1.75
N GLY A 301 -4.39 -16.55 1.90
CA GLY A 301 -4.54 -17.23 3.19
C GLY A 301 -5.53 -16.59 4.17
N LEU A 302 -6.43 -15.73 3.70
CA LEU A 302 -7.50 -15.17 4.51
C LEU A 302 -8.52 -16.27 4.88
N THR A 303 -8.49 -16.69 6.14
CA THR A 303 -9.52 -17.49 6.77
C THR A 303 -10.35 -16.54 7.61
N VAL A 304 -11.68 -16.51 7.40
CA VAL A 304 -12.70 -15.60 8.00
C VAL A 304 -13.17 -14.54 6.99
N ASP A 305 -14.47 -14.22 7.05
CA ASP A 305 -15.16 -13.26 6.18
C ASP A 305 -14.45 -11.89 6.24
N ALA A 306 -13.49 -11.67 5.35
CA ALA A 306 -12.62 -10.50 5.30
C ALA A 306 -13.41 -9.19 5.14
N LEU A 307 -14.68 -9.27 4.71
CA LEU A 307 -15.60 -8.14 4.67
C LEU A 307 -15.98 -7.62 6.07
N GLU A 308 -15.88 -8.45 7.11
CA GLU A 308 -16.11 -8.04 8.51
C GLU A 308 -14.83 -7.59 9.22
N ASP A 309 -13.66 -8.00 8.72
CA ASP A 309 -12.37 -7.70 9.33
C ASP A 309 -11.69 -6.45 8.76
N VAL A 310 -12.04 -6.07 7.53
CA VAL A 310 -11.55 -4.84 6.90
C VAL A 310 -12.39 -3.66 7.37
N ALA A 311 -11.79 -2.82 8.21
CA ALA A 311 -12.45 -1.67 8.81
C ALA A 311 -13.03 -0.69 7.77
N PHE A 312 -12.34 -0.48 6.64
CA PHE A 312 -12.84 0.26 5.48
C PHE A 312 -14.16 -0.28 4.92
N ILE A 313 -14.27 -1.59 4.70
CA ILE A 313 -15.49 -2.22 4.15
C ILE A 313 -16.66 -2.13 5.15
N ARG A 314 -16.34 -2.21 6.44
CA ARG A 314 -17.33 -2.20 7.51
C ARG A 314 -17.86 -0.79 7.80
N SER A 315 -16.98 0.20 7.85
CA SER A 315 -17.31 1.57 8.26
C SER A 315 -16.26 2.56 7.76
N SER A 316 -16.08 2.65 6.43
CA SER A 316 -15.19 3.63 5.79
C SER A 316 -15.37 5.05 6.36
N SER A 317 -14.27 5.79 6.51
CA SER A 317 -14.31 7.19 6.96
C SER A 317 -14.89 8.16 5.92
N THR A 318 -15.02 7.74 4.66
CA THR A 318 -15.77 8.46 3.63
C THR A 318 -16.74 7.55 2.88
N SER A 319 -17.83 8.12 2.36
CA SER A 319 -18.92 7.34 1.76
C SER A 319 -19.28 7.75 0.33
N ASP A 320 -18.47 8.61 -0.28
CA ASP A 320 -18.68 9.01 -1.67
C ASP A 320 -17.91 8.06 -2.58
N PHE A 321 -18.65 7.28 -3.34
CA PHE A 321 -18.13 6.37 -4.35
C PHE A 321 -19.05 6.42 -5.56
N THR A 322 -18.54 5.95 -6.67
CA THR A 322 -19.31 5.65 -7.85
C THR A 322 -19.37 4.15 -8.08
N THR A 323 -20.54 3.67 -8.54
CA THR A 323 -20.73 2.28 -8.99
C THR A 323 -20.61 2.14 -10.50
N ASP A 324 -20.20 3.22 -11.16
CA ASP A 324 -19.99 3.30 -12.59
C ASP A 324 -18.49 3.26 -12.90
N LEU A 325 -18.11 2.82 -14.10
CA LEU A 325 -16.71 2.86 -14.49
C LEU A 325 -16.29 4.31 -14.75
N TRP A 326 -15.42 4.84 -13.92
CA TRP A 326 -15.01 6.25 -13.98
C TRP A 326 -13.48 6.37 -14.00
N PRO A 327 -12.88 7.19 -14.89
CA PRO A 327 -11.44 7.43 -14.85
C PRO A 327 -11.11 8.31 -13.64
N MET A 328 -10.53 7.70 -12.61
CA MET A 328 -10.16 8.37 -11.37
C MET A 328 -8.77 7.93 -10.93
N LEU A 329 -7.87 8.89 -10.71
CA LEU A 329 -6.58 8.60 -10.09
C LEU A 329 -6.76 8.52 -8.56
N SER A 330 -6.48 7.36 -7.99
CA SER A 330 -6.50 7.14 -6.53
C SER A 330 -5.18 6.53 -6.07
N MET A 331 -4.80 6.83 -4.83
CA MET A 331 -3.52 6.37 -4.26
C MET A 331 -3.50 4.86 -4.01
N THR A 332 -4.69 4.27 -3.90
CA THR A 332 -4.87 2.89 -3.50
C THR A 332 -6.19 2.32 -4.03
N LYS A 333 -6.35 1.00 -3.97
CA LYS A 333 -7.62 0.31 -4.24
C LYS A 333 -7.67 -1.12 -3.70
N ILE A 334 -8.86 -1.72 -3.74
CA ILE A 334 -9.04 -3.16 -3.49
C ILE A 334 -9.46 -3.83 -4.81
N SER A 335 -8.55 -4.53 -5.49
CA SER A 335 -8.90 -5.20 -6.75
C SER A 335 -9.61 -6.55 -6.53
N PRO A 336 -10.53 -6.98 -7.40
CA PRO A 336 -11.12 -6.23 -8.50
C PRO A 336 -12.41 -5.49 -8.08
N CYS A 337 -12.63 -5.27 -6.78
CA CYS A 337 -13.80 -4.55 -6.25
C CYS A 337 -13.80 -3.09 -6.71
N PHE A 338 -12.61 -2.47 -6.78
CA PHE A 338 -12.40 -1.10 -7.21
C PHE A 338 -11.58 -1.04 -8.50
N SER A 339 -11.96 -0.12 -9.40
CA SER A 339 -11.31 0.09 -10.71
C SER A 339 -10.53 1.40 -10.81
N ASP A 340 -10.29 2.09 -9.70
CA ASP A 340 -9.45 3.28 -9.67
C ASP A 340 -8.09 3.03 -10.35
N ILE A 341 -7.54 4.07 -10.98
CA ILE A 341 -6.23 4.03 -11.63
C ILE A 341 -5.19 4.44 -10.58
N LEU A 342 -4.24 3.56 -10.29
CA LEU A 342 -3.27 3.80 -9.23
C LEU A 342 -2.20 4.81 -9.67
N PHE A 343 -1.92 5.76 -8.80
CA PHE A 343 -0.79 6.68 -8.93
C PHE A 343 -0.01 6.75 -7.59
N PRO A 344 1.25 7.24 -7.60
CA PRO A 344 2.00 7.44 -6.37
C PRO A 344 1.30 8.48 -5.50
N GLY A 345 0.82 8.06 -4.33
CA GLY A 345 0.06 8.93 -3.44
C GLY A 345 0.90 10.06 -2.83
N GLN A 346 0.22 11.12 -2.36
CA GLN A 346 0.88 12.30 -1.74
C GLN A 346 1.80 11.92 -0.58
N TYR A 347 1.48 10.86 0.15
CA TYR A 347 2.28 10.30 1.23
C TYR A 347 3.73 9.97 0.80
N TYR A 348 4.01 9.84 -0.49
CA TYR A 348 5.36 9.58 -1.01
C TYR A 348 6.07 10.83 -1.53
N TYR A 349 5.41 11.98 -1.50
CA TYR A 349 5.98 13.29 -1.81
C TYR A 349 6.10 14.17 -0.57
N ASP A 350 5.17 14.01 0.39
CA ASP A 350 5.09 14.72 1.65
C ASP A 350 6.25 14.34 2.58
N SER A 351 6.94 15.37 3.09
CA SER A 351 8.05 15.25 4.04
C SER A 351 7.63 15.12 5.51
N SER A 352 6.33 15.10 5.77
CA SER A 352 5.73 14.94 7.09
C SER A 352 6.11 13.60 7.74
N TRP A 353 6.19 13.58 9.06
CA TRP A 353 6.63 12.41 9.83
C TRP A 353 5.76 11.15 9.68
N TRP A 354 4.52 11.30 9.20
CA TRP A 354 3.59 10.20 8.96
C TRP A 354 3.62 9.68 7.50
N ALA A 355 4.43 10.31 6.65
CA ALA A 355 4.55 10.06 5.23
C ALA A 355 5.82 9.24 4.92
N GLY A 356 5.84 8.56 3.78
CA GLY A 356 6.88 7.61 3.38
C GLY A 356 8.18 8.24 2.89
N LYS A 357 8.21 9.57 2.71
CA LYS A 357 9.42 10.35 2.43
C LYS A 357 10.08 10.88 3.71
N PHE A 358 9.46 10.71 4.87
CA PHE A 358 10.13 10.97 6.14
C PHE A 358 11.45 10.16 6.20
N ASP A 359 12.51 10.81 6.68
CA ASP A 359 13.81 10.15 6.76
C ASP A 359 13.74 9.06 7.83
N HIS A 360 13.94 7.81 7.40
CA HIS A 360 14.04 6.66 8.26
C HIS A 360 15.51 6.21 8.33
N PRO A 361 16.35 6.91 9.12
CA PRO A 361 17.76 6.59 9.21
C PRO A 361 17.92 5.13 9.64
N ASN A 362 18.78 4.42 8.91
CA ASN A 362 19.33 3.14 9.35
C ASN A 362 20.57 3.41 10.23
N ASP A 363 20.36 4.09 11.34
CA ASP A 363 21.41 4.53 12.27
C ASP A 363 21.72 3.53 13.39
N VAL A 364 20.83 2.55 13.59
CA VAL A 364 21.03 1.44 14.53
C VAL A 364 21.34 0.17 13.74
N ALA A 365 22.48 -0.47 14.04
CA ALA A 365 22.83 -1.75 13.41
C ALA A 365 21.83 -2.85 13.82
N TRP A 366 21.55 -3.80 12.92
CA TRP A 366 20.60 -4.89 13.16
C TRP A 366 20.81 -5.61 14.50
N ASN A 367 22.07 -5.90 14.85
CA ASN A 367 22.42 -6.61 16.08
C ASN A 367 22.16 -5.81 17.36
N ASP A 368 22.08 -4.48 17.26
CA ASP A 368 21.82 -3.58 18.39
C ASP A 368 20.31 -3.29 18.56
N LYS A 369 19.48 -3.69 17.59
CA LYS A 369 18.02 -3.55 17.66
C LYS A 369 17.42 -4.61 18.59
N LYS A 370 16.37 -4.21 19.33
CA LYS A 370 15.54 -5.08 20.17
C LYS A 370 14.83 -6.15 19.31
N PRO A 371 14.87 -7.44 19.67
CA PRO A 371 14.20 -8.52 18.95
C PRO A 371 12.71 -8.58 19.29
N GLN A 372 12.00 -7.46 19.05
CA GLN A 372 10.61 -7.27 19.40
C GLN A 372 9.92 -6.52 18.26
N LEU A 373 8.63 -6.81 18.03
CA LEU A 373 7.82 -6.06 17.08
C LEU A 373 7.33 -4.76 17.69
N TYR A 374 7.43 -3.68 16.93
CA TYR A 374 7.06 -2.34 17.37
C TYR A 374 6.00 -1.69 16.49
N TRP A 375 5.07 -0.99 17.13
CA TRP A 375 4.12 -0.14 16.44
C TRP A 375 3.66 1.07 17.27
N ARG A 376 3.57 2.22 16.60
CA ARG A 376 2.91 3.43 17.08
C ARG A 376 2.09 4.02 15.96
N GLY A 377 0.86 4.44 16.26
CA GLY A 377 -0.02 5.08 15.28
C GLY A 377 -1.32 5.58 15.89
N SER A 378 -2.14 6.25 15.09
CA SER A 378 -3.45 6.73 15.55
C SER A 378 -4.52 5.64 15.50
N SER A 379 -5.69 5.91 16.09
CA SER A 379 -6.86 5.03 16.06
C SER A 379 -7.64 5.02 14.73
N ASN A 380 -7.08 5.54 13.65
CA ASN A 380 -7.71 5.55 12.32
C ASN A 380 -7.97 4.12 11.84
N GLY A 381 -8.91 3.94 10.90
CA GLY A 381 -9.42 2.61 10.58
C GLY A 381 -10.79 2.64 9.90
N GLY A 382 -11.57 3.67 10.21
CA GLY A 382 -12.96 3.81 9.82
C GLY A 382 -13.69 4.68 10.83
N HIS A 383 -14.95 5.00 10.56
CA HIS A 383 -15.82 5.67 11.51
C HIS A 383 -16.08 4.78 12.72
N ILE A 384 -15.77 5.29 13.90
CA ILE A 384 -16.05 4.61 15.17
C ILE A 384 -17.52 4.90 15.53
N ILE A 385 -18.33 3.84 15.57
CA ILE A 385 -19.75 3.92 15.94
C ILE A 385 -20.01 2.83 16.97
N HIS A 386 -20.40 3.24 18.17
CA HIS A 386 -20.61 2.35 19.32
C HIS A 386 -19.37 1.46 19.60
N ASP A 387 -19.50 0.14 19.48
CA ASP A 387 -18.50 -0.87 19.81
C ASP A 387 -17.81 -1.48 18.56
N ASN A 388 -18.01 -0.89 17.38
CA ASN A 388 -17.49 -1.46 16.13
C ASN A 388 -15.95 -1.54 16.05
N TYR A 389 -15.25 -0.68 16.80
CA TYR A 389 -13.80 -0.50 16.74
C TYR A 389 -13.01 -1.73 17.20
N HIS A 390 -13.57 -2.64 18.01
CA HIS A 390 -12.90 -3.89 18.38
C HIS A 390 -12.59 -4.77 17.17
N LYS A 391 -13.27 -4.54 16.05
CA LYS A 391 -13.05 -5.24 14.79
C LYS A 391 -11.99 -4.58 13.91
N PHE A 392 -11.47 -3.41 14.25
CA PHE A 392 -10.46 -2.75 13.44
C PHE A 392 -9.07 -3.31 13.78
N SER A 393 -8.21 -3.48 12.77
CA SER A 393 -6.90 -4.13 12.91
C SER A 393 -6.01 -3.48 13.97
N ARG A 394 -6.03 -2.13 14.09
CA ARG A 394 -5.22 -1.42 15.08
C ARG A 394 -5.64 -1.67 16.52
N PHE A 395 -6.93 -1.84 16.80
CA PHE A 395 -7.39 -2.19 18.15
C PHE A 395 -7.14 -3.67 18.48
N ARG A 396 -7.25 -4.56 17.48
CA ARG A 396 -6.82 -5.97 17.63
C ARG A 396 -5.34 -6.07 17.95
N LEU A 397 -4.50 -5.28 17.28
CA LEU A 397 -3.07 -5.20 17.55
C LEU A 397 -2.78 -4.84 19.01
N ILE A 398 -3.49 -3.86 19.59
CA ILE A 398 -3.30 -3.51 21.00
C ILE A 398 -3.67 -4.68 21.92
N LYS A 399 -4.78 -5.40 21.65
CA LYS A 399 -5.15 -6.59 22.43
C LYS A 399 -4.11 -7.72 22.31
N ILE A 400 -3.55 -7.91 21.12
CA ILE A 400 -2.48 -8.89 20.89
C ILE A 400 -1.22 -8.48 21.68
N SER A 401 -0.82 -7.20 21.63
CA SER A 401 0.33 -6.66 22.36
C SER A 401 0.17 -6.79 23.88
N GLN A 402 -1.00 -6.48 24.43
CA GLN A 402 -1.30 -6.67 25.85
C GLN A 402 -1.18 -8.14 26.29
N SER A 403 -1.47 -9.08 25.39
CA SER A 403 -1.38 -10.52 25.66
C SER A 403 0.03 -11.09 25.44
N HIS A 404 0.87 -10.40 24.66
CA HIS A 404 2.23 -10.81 24.31
C HIS A 404 3.23 -9.65 24.45
N PRO A 405 3.33 -9.01 25.63
CA PRO A 405 4.13 -7.79 25.79
C PRO A 405 5.63 -8.02 25.58
N ASP A 406 6.12 -9.25 25.75
CA ASP A 406 7.53 -9.60 25.50
C ASP A 406 7.85 -9.68 24.00
N LEU A 407 6.85 -9.93 23.15
CA LEU A 407 7.01 -10.08 21.70
C LEU A 407 6.62 -8.82 20.92
N ILE A 408 5.63 -8.07 21.41
CA ILE A 408 5.00 -6.97 20.67
C ILE A 408 4.79 -5.76 21.58
N ASP A 409 5.41 -4.65 21.21
CA ASP A 409 5.25 -3.33 21.80
C ASP A 409 4.44 -2.43 20.85
N ALA A 410 3.11 -2.39 21.06
CA ALA A 410 2.20 -1.59 20.24
C ALA A 410 1.37 -0.62 21.10
N LYS A 411 1.25 0.63 20.65
CA LYS A 411 0.44 1.65 21.35
C LYS A 411 -0.23 2.64 20.39
N ILE A 412 -1.45 3.05 20.71
CA ILE A 412 -2.13 4.15 20.02
C ILE A 412 -1.60 5.49 20.56
N THR A 413 -1.12 6.36 19.68
CA THR A 413 -0.48 7.65 20.02
C THR A 413 -1.35 8.87 19.75
N ALA A 414 -2.45 8.71 19.02
CA ALA A 414 -3.40 9.77 18.75
C ALA A 414 -4.79 9.15 18.57
N PHE A 415 -5.79 9.84 19.12
CA PHE A 415 -7.11 9.29 19.26
C PHE A 415 -8.16 10.34 18.90
N TYR A 416 -9.15 9.93 18.11
CA TYR A 416 -10.08 10.87 17.49
C TYR A 416 -11.53 10.75 17.98
N ASP A 417 -11.88 9.84 18.92
CA ASP A 417 -13.29 9.75 19.40
C ASP A 417 -13.60 8.97 20.71
N SER A 418 -14.33 9.60 21.64
CA SER A 418 -14.92 9.06 22.90
C SER A 418 -13.99 8.71 24.08
N HIS A 419 -14.40 9.07 25.31
CA HIS A 419 -13.62 8.84 26.54
C HIS A 419 -13.53 7.35 26.94
N SER A 420 -14.55 6.54 26.64
CA SER A 420 -14.60 5.13 27.08
C SER A 420 -13.55 4.25 26.40
N ILE A 421 -13.24 4.52 25.14
CA ILE A 421 -12.22 3.76 24.40
C ILE A 421 -10.82 4.09 24.90
N ILE A 422 -10.59 5.34 25.30
CA ILE A 422 -9.34 5.78 25.91
C ILE A 422 -9.06 4.97 27.18
N GLU A 423 -10.09 4.80 28.03
CA GLU A 423 -10.00 4.01 29.25
C GLU A 423 -9.80 2.51 28.96
N GLU A 424 -10.51 1.93 27.99
CA GLU A 424 -10.41 0.49 27.68
C GLU A 424 -9.01 0.07 27.20
N TYR A 425 -8.39 0.87 26.32
CA TYR A 425 -7.09 0.53 25.72
C TYR A 425 -5.91 1.22 26.40
N ASP A 426 -6.15 1.91 27.52
CA ASP A 426 -5.15 2.69 28.24
C ASP A 426 -4.40 3.67 27.29
N ILE A 427 -5.18 4.40 26.49
CA ILE A 427 -4.66 5.35 25.49
C ILE A 427 -4.28 6.65 26.21
N GLY A 428 -3.16 6.63 26.93
CA GLY A 428 -2.64 7.80 27.65
C GLY A 428 -1.13 7.73 27.89
N GLY A 429 -0.47 8.89 27.95
CA GLY A 429 0.97 9.01 28.21
C GLY A 429 1.71 9.90 27.22
N GLU A 430 3.01 10.12 27.47
CA GLU A 430 3.86 10.86 26.55
C GLU A 430 3.98 10.10 25.22
N ARG A 431 4.01 10.87 24.13
CA ARG A 431 4.26 10.32 22.81
C ARG A 431 5.70 9.80 22.75
N SER A 432 5.87 8.54 22.36
CA SER A 432 7.18 7.94 22.08
C SER A 432 8.04 8.86 21.21
N PRO A 433 9.35 9.03 21.51
CA PRO A 433 10.30 9.67 20.61
C PRO A 433 10.22 9.05 19.22
N ARG A 434 10.43 9.87 18.18
CA ARG A 434 10.27 9.42 16.80
C ARG A 434 11.30 8.35 16.45
N GLU A 435 12.48 8.48 17.01
CA GLU A 435 13.67 7.67 16.79
C GLU A 435 13.57 6.30 17.49
N GLU A 436 12.56 6.12 18.36
CA GLU A 436 12.30 4.86 19.06
C GLU A 436 12.03 3.72 18.07
N VAL A 437 11.40 4.00 16.93
CA VAL A 437 11.11 3.02 15.88
C VAL A 437 12.38 2.33 15.35
N TYR A 438 13.52 3.03 15.30
CA TYR A 438 14.78 2.49 14.78
C TYR A 438 15.43 1.48 15.72
N GLN A 439 14.97 1.41 16.97
CA GLN A 439 15.52 0.53 18.00
C GLN A 439 14.99 -0.91 17.92
N TYR A 440 14.08 -1.23 16.99
CA TYR A 440 13.37 -2.52 16.97
C TYR A 440 13.63 -3.28 15.67
N LYS A 441 13.86 -4.58 15.75
CA LYS A 441 14.12 -5.44 14.58
C LYS A 441 12.90 -5.58 13.69
N TYR A 442 11.69 -5.55 14.25
CA TYR A 442 10.47 -5.83 13.51
C TYR A 442 9.49 -4.65 13.63
N LEU A 443 8.94 -4.21 12.50
CA LEU A 443 7.95 -3.13 12.45
C LEU A 443 6.69 -3.61 11.75
N LEU A 444 5.53 -3.20 12.25
CA LEU A 444 4.26 -3.49 11.60
C LEU A 444 3.78 -2.32 10.73
N ASP A 445 3.49 -2.65 9.48
CA ASP A 445 2.69 -1.87 8.55
C ASP A 445 1.26 -2.43 8.57
N VAL A 446 0.32 -1.63 9.06
CA VAL A 446 -1.09 -2.01 9.20
C VAL A 446 -2.00 -0.87 8.78
N ASP A 447 -3.07 -1.22 8.08
CA ASP A 447 -4.05 -0.28 7.54
C ASP A 447 -4.61 0.70 8.59
N GLY A 448 -4.93 1.90 8.12
CA GLY A 448 -5.76 2.90 8.80
C GLY A 448 -7.09 3.03 8.07
N ASN A 449 -7.45 4.26 7.69
CA ASN A 449 -8.62 4.49 6.81
C ASN A 449 -8.48 3.67 5.52
N THR A 450 -7.26 3.66 4.96
CA THR A 450 -6.84 2.73 3.92
C THR A 450 -5.41 2.22 4.17
N PHE A 451 -4.56 2.11 3.15
CA PHE A 451 -3.14 1.75 3.26
C PHE A 451 -2.38 2.69 4.20
N SER A 452 -1.23 2.24 4.71
CA SER A 452 -0.34 3.11 5.47
C SER A 452 0.70 3.77 4.57
N GLY A 453 0.62 5.10 4.42
CA GLY A 453 1.62 5.88 3.70
C GLY A 453 3.04 5.83 4.27
N ARG A 454 3.26 5.21 5.43
CA ARG A 454 4.59 5.03 6.05
C ARG A 454 5.40 3.91 5.41
N TYR A 455 4.77 3.00 4.66
CA TYR A 455 5.36 1.72 4.30
C TYR A 455 6.74 1.83 3.61
N LEU A 456 6.90 2.71 2.61
CA LEU A 456 8.19 2.92 1.95
C LEU A 456 9.26 3.45 2.90
N GLY A 457 8.86 4.32 3.83
CA GLY A 457 9.74 4.80 4.88
C GLY A 457 10.18 3.68 5.82
N LEU A 458 9.23 2.86 6.29
CA LEU A 458 9.51 1.71 7.14
C LEU A 458 10.50 0.74 6.48
N LEU A 459 10.35 0.43 5.19
CA LEU A 459 11.29 -0.44 4.46
C LEU A 459 12.74 0.08 4.50
N ARG A 460 12.95 1.40 4.62
CA ARG A 460 14.29 2.02 4.66
C ARG A 460 14.89 2.12 6.07
N SER A 461 14.12 1.80 7.11
CA SER A 461 14.49 1.95 8.54
C SER A 461 15.56 0.98 9.07
N GLY A 462 15.98 0.00 8.26
CA GLY A 462 16.84 -1.09 8.72
C GLY A 462 16.12 -2.18 9.53
N SER A 463 14.79 -2.14 9.61
CA SER A 463 13.98 -3.14 10.32
C SER A 463 13.19 -4.02 9.34
N LEU A 464 12.88 -5.25 9.74
CA LEU A 464 12.04 -6.17 8.97
C LEU A 464 10.58 -5.75 9.07
N ILE A 465 9.92 -5.61 7.93
CA ILE A 465 8.53 -5.15 7.88
C ILE A 465 7.57 -6.32 7.83
N PHE A 466 6.59 -6.31 8.72
CA PHE A 466 5.41 -7.14 8.72
C PHE A 466 4.27 -6.32 8.10
N LYS A 467 3.60 -6.81 7.06
CA LYS A 467 2.59 -6.03 6.34
C LYS A 467 1.22 -6.72 6.39
N ALA A 468 0.26 -6.07 7.03
CA ALA A 468 -1.15 -6.43 7.09
C ALA A 468 -1.99 -5.38 6.35
N THR A 469 -2.32 -5.65 5.08
CA THR A 469 -3.11 -4.72 4.26
C THR A 469 -4.15 -5.42 3.39
N ALA A 470 -5.30 -4.79 3.21
CA ALA A 470 -6.31 -5.15 2.20
C ALA A 470 -6.06 -4.45 0.86
N PHE A 471 -5.17 -3.46 0.84
CA PHE A 471 -5.05 -2.47 -0.22
C PHE A 471 -3.90 -2.75 -1.17
N GLU A 472 -4.09 -2.34 -2.42
CA GLU A 472 -3.06 -2.29 -3.44
C GLU A 472 -2.56 -0.88 -3.63
N GLU A 473 -1.26 -0.77 -3.84
CA GLU A 473 -0.57 0.46 -4.22
C GLU A 473 0.19 0.24 -5.53
N TYR A 474 0.62 1.34 -6.16
CA TYR A 474 1.15 1.32 -7.52
C TYR A 474 2.40 0.41 -7.68
N PHE A 475 3.20 0.24 -6.62
CA PHE A 475 4.43 -0.56 -6.61
C PHE A 475 4.21 -2.04 -6.22
N ASN A 476 2.97 -2.48 -5.97
CA ASN A 476 2.70 -3.82 -5.43
C ASN A 476 3.32 -4.95 -6.28
N ASP A 477 3.39 -4.77 -7.60
CA ASP A 477 3.98 -5.73 -8.53
C ASP A 477 5.49 -5.93 -8.35
N TRP A 478 6.18 -4.98 -7.74
CA TRP A 478 7.63 -5.01 -7.58
C TRP A 478 8.03 -5.68 -6.26
N LEU A 479 7.19 -5.55 -5.24
CA LEU A 479 7.43 -6.16 -3.94
C LEU A 479 6.91 -7.61 -3.91
N ARG A 480 7.57 -8.42 -3.09
CA ARG A 480 7.35 -9.87 -3.02
C ARG A 480 7.33 -10.31 -1.56
N PRO A 481 6.27 -11.00 -1.11
CA PRO A 481 6.21 -11.59 0.23
C PRO A 481 7.38 -12.55 0.46
N TYR A 482 7.92 -12.57 1.69
CA TYR A 482 9.08 -13.37 2.11
C TYR A 482 10.39 -13.10 1.34
N GLN A 483 10.37 -12.16 0.40
CA GLN A 483 11.58 -11.62 -0.21
C GLN A 483 11.87 -10.22 0.34
N HIS A 484 10.85 -9.36 0.45
CA HIS A 484 11.01 -7.97 0.86
C HIS A 484 10.33 -7.63 2.20
N TYR A 485 9.34 -8.42 2.62
CA TYR A 485 8.56 -8.22 3.83
C TYR A 485 7.87 -9.53 4.25
N ILE A 486 7.40 -9.60 5.50
CA ILE A 486 6.56 -10.71 5.99
C ILE A 486 5.09 -10.35 5.79
N PRO A 487 4.32 -11.05 4.95
CA PRO A 487 2.88 -10.81 4.84
C PRO A 487 2.20 -11.25 6.15
N VAL A 488 1.18 -10.53 6.61
CA VAL A 488 0.37 -10.87 7.78
C VAL A 488 -1.11 -10.84 7.37
N LYS A 489 -1.92 -11.75 7.90
CA LYS A 489 -3.37 -11.73 7.65
C LYS A 489 -3.97 -10.42 8.15
N ILE A 490 -5.02 -9.94 7.47
CA ILE A 490 -5.62 -8.63 7.80
C ILE A 490 -6.26 -8.59 9.19
N ASP A 491 -6.70 -9.75 9.68
CA ASP A 491 -7.25 -9.95 11.01
C ASP A 491 -6.19 -10.08 12.11
N LEU A 492 -4.90 -10.12 11.72
CA LEU A 492 -3.71 -10.30 12.55
C LEU A 492 -3.63 -11.67 13.26
N SER A 493 -4.41 -12.66 12.83
CA SER A 493 -4.50 -13.97 13.49
C SER A 493 -3.20 -14.78 13.46
N ASP A 494 -2.32 -14.51 12.49
CA ASP A 494 -1.02 -15.16 12.33
C ASP A 494 0.18 -14.26 12.70
N LEU A 495 -0.08 -13.10 13.32
CA LEU A 495 0.97 -12.13 13.66
C LEU A 495 1.96 -12.70 14.68
N VAL A 496 1.46 -13.28 15.78
CA VAL A 496 2.30 -13.80 16.88
C VAL A 496 3.23 -14.91 16.38
N GLU A 497 2.68 -15.90 15.68
CA GLU A 497 3.44 -17.01 15.09
C GLU A 497 4.58 -16.51 14.19
N LYS A 498 4.31 -15.49 13.37
CA LYS A 498 5.30 -14.94 12.44
C LYS A 498 6.38 -14.12 13.15
N VAL A 499 6.05 -13.43 14.24
CA VAL A 499 7.04 -12.73 15.06
C VAL A 499 7.95 -13.74 15.77
N GLU A 500 7.37 -14.79 16.36
CA GLU A 500 8.14 -15.89 16.97
C GLU A 500 9.06 -16.57 15.94
N TRP A 501 8.55 -16.81 14.73
CA TRP A 501 9.35 -17.35 13.63
C TRP A 501 10.54 -16.45 13.29
N ALA A 502 10.33 -15.13 13.19
CA ALA A 502 11.39 -14.18 12.83
C ALA A 502 12.46 -14.04 13.94
N ILE A 503 12.10 -14.24 15.20
CA ILE A 503 13.04 -14.32 16.32
C ILE A 503 13.85 -15.62 16.27
N ALA A 504 13.19 -16.75 15.98
CA ALA A 504 13.83 -18.05 15.91
C ALA A 504 14.72 -18.23 14.66
N HIS A 505 14.44 -17.51 13.58
CA HIS A 505 15.15 -17.60 12.29
C HIS A 505 15.82 -16.26 11.94
N GLU A 506 16.69 -15.78 12.82
CA GLU A 506 17.27 -14.44 12.72
C GLU A 506 17.98 -14.17 11.39
N ASP A 507 18.79 -15.13 10.90
CA ASP A 507 19.53 -14.96 9.64
C ASP A 507 18.59 -14.77 8.45
N GLU A 508 17.49 -15.53 8.42
CA GLU A 508 16.49 -15.43 7.35
C GLU A 508 15.65 -14.15 7.50
N ALA A 509 15.27 -13.78 8.72
CA ALA A 509 14.59 -12.52 8.99
C ALA A 509 15.44 -11.32 8.53
N ARG A 510 16.74 -11.35 8.83
CA ARG A 510 17.71 -10.35 8.36
C ARG A 510 17.82 -10.36 6.84
N ARG A 511 17.81 -11.54 6.20
CA ARG A 511 17.86 -11.62 4.73
C ARG A 511 16.68 -10.92 4.07
N ILE A 512 15.48 -11.13 4.58
CA ILE A 512 14.26 -10.49 4.08
C ILE A 512 14.32 -8.97 4.33
N GLN A 513 14.78 -8.56 5.51
CA GLN A 513 14.96 -7.15 5.85
C GLN A 513 15.91 -6.44 4.87
N GLU A 514 17.11 -6.97 4.69
CA GLU A 514 18.14 -6.35 3.85
C GLU A 514 17.69 -6.30 2.38
N THR A 515 17.01 -7.34 1.91
CA THR A 515 16.45 -7.38 0.56
C THR A 515 15.36 -6.32 0.38
N GLY A 516 14.40 -6.21 1.32
CA GLY A 516 13.37 -5.18 1.31
C GLY A 516 13.95 -3.76 1.34
N MET A 517 14.93 -3.53 2.19
CA MET A 517 15.59 -2.24 2.35
C MET A 517 16.35 -1.82 1.10
N GLN A 518 17.20 -2.69 0.54
CA GLN A 518 17.94 -2.38 -0.68
C GLN A 518 16.99 -2.13 -1.86
N PHE A 519 15.91 -2.90 -1.95
CA PHE A 519 14.90 -2.70 -2.99
C PHE A 519 14.24 -1.32 -2.85
N ALA A 520 13.87 -0.93 -1.64
CA ALA A 520 13.27 0.38 -1.38
C ALA A 520 14.23 1.55 -1.63
N GLN A 521 15.53 1.37 -1.38
CA GLN A 521 16.56 2.39 -1.60
C GLN A 521 16.94 2.56 -3.08
N ARG A 522 16.93 1.47 -3.85
CA ARG A 522 17.41 1.47 -5.25
C ARG A 522 16.29 1.59 -6.27
N VAL A 523 15.12 1.00 -5.98
CA VAL A 523 14.00 0.92 -6.94
C VAL A 523 12.86 1.85 -6.53
N LEU A 524 12.43 1.83 -5.26
CA LEU A 524 11.28 2.64 -4.80
C LEU A 524 11.69 4.08 -4.44
N THR A 525 12.33 4.78 -5.37
CA THR A 525 12.87 6.14 -5.15
C THR A 525 11.85 7.23 -5.51
N ASP A 526 12.09 8.46 -5.06
CA ASP A 526 11.30 9.64 -5.46
C ASP A 526 11.30 9.82 -6.99
N ALA A 527 12.46 9.58 -7.62
CA ALA A 527 12.59 9.59 -9.07
C ALA A 527 11.71 8.52 -9.73
N GLN A 528 11.67 7.31 -9.16
CA GLN A 528 10.80 6.24 -9.65
C GLN A 528 9.31 6.59 -9.50
N ASN A 529 8.91 7.29 -8.42
CA ASN A 529 7.57 7.84 -8.26
C ASN A 529 7.24 8.80 -9.42
N ASP A 530 8.14 9.76 -9.69
CA ASP A 530 7.98 10.75 -10.75
C ASP A 530 7.84 10.06 -12.13
N CYS A 531 8.70 9.06 -12.42
CA CYS A 531 8.66 8.26 -13.66
C CYS A 531 7.36 7.46 -13.83
N TYR A 532 6.88 6.82 -12.76
CA TYR A 532 5.62 6.08 -12.78
C TYR A 532 4.44 7.03 -13.02
N PHE A 533 4.41 8.17 -12.33
CA PHE A 533 3.30 9.10 -12.48
C PHE A 533 3.26 9.73 -13.88
N ALA A 534 4.41 10.10 -14.43
CA ALA A 534 4.51 10.54 -15.83
C ALA A 534 3.98 9.47 -16.80
N ALA A 535 4.32 8.19 -16.59
CA ALA A 535 3.83 7.09 -17.42
C ALA A 535 2.30 6.91 -17.34
N VAL A 536 1.71 7.05 -16.15
CA VAL A 536 0.24 7.04 -15.96
C VAL A 536 -0.40 8.16 -16.78
N LEU A 537 0.15 9.38 -16.73
CA LEU A 537 -0.42 10.52 -17.43
C LEU A 537 -0.27 10.43 -18.96
N LEU A 538 0.75 9.73 -19.48
CA LEU A 538 0.87 9.44 -20.91
C LEU A 538 -0.27 8.55 -21.41
N GLU A 539 -0.60 7.48 -20.66
CA GLU A 539 -1.75 6.61 -20.99
C GLU A 539 -3.08 7.33 -20.83
N TRP A 540 -3.20 8.16 -19.79
CA TRP A 540 -4.38 8.99 -19.57
C TRP A 540 -4.63 9.94 -20.74
N ALA A 541 -3.62 10.74 -21.12
CA ALA A 541 -3.71 11.70 -22.21
C ALA A 541 -4.08 11.01 -23.53
N ARG A 542 -3.54 9.82 -23.78
CA ARG A 542 -3.89 9.03 -24.95
C ARG A 542 -5.36 8.61 -24.97
N LEU A 543 -5.89 8.08 -23.87
CA LEU A 543 -7.29 7.66 -23.80
C LEU A 543 -8.25 8.85 -23.87
N GLN A 544 -7.86 9.99 -23.31
CA GLN A 544 -8.57 11.27 -23.47
C GLN A 544 -8.68 11.68 -24.95
N ASN A 545 -7.60 11.50 -25.73
CA ASN A 545 -7.55 11.87 -27.15
C ASN A 545 -7.84 10.69 -28.11
N TYR A 546 -8.39 9.58 -27.61
CA TYR A 546 -8.50 8.32 -28.38
C TYR A 546 -9.31 8.46 -29.67
N ALA A 547 -10.40 9.23 -29.65
CA ALA A 547 -11.23 9.46 -30.83
C ALA A 547 -10.48 10.17 -31.96
N GLU A 548 -9.57 11.08 -31.63
CA GLU A 548 -8.77 11.84 -32.59
C GLU A 548 -7.67 10.96 -33.19
N GLU A 549 -6.98 10.17 -32.37
CA GLU A 549 -5.99 9.17 -32.83
C GLU A 549 -6.63 8.10 -33.74
N ALA A 550 -7.81 7.60 -33.37
CA ALA A 550 -8.55 6.62 -34.17
C ALA A 550 -9.02 7.20 -35.51
N GLY A 551 -9.46 8.47 -35.53
CA GLY A 551 -9.84 9.17 -36.76
C GLY A 551 -8.66 9.41 -37.70
N ALA A 552 -7.50 9.82 -37.17
CA ALA A 552 -6.29 10.09 -37.95
C ALA A 552 -5.68 8.80 -38.54
N SER A 553 -5.67 7.71 -37.79
CA SER A 553 -5.18 6.40 -38.26
C SER A 553 -6.10 5.78 -39.34
N GLY A 554 -7.40 6.03 -39.28
CA GLY A 554 -8.36 5.65 -40.32
C GLY A 554 -8.23 6.44 -41.64
N GLN A 555 -7.60 7.62 -41.62
CA GLN A 555 -7.29 8.39 -42.84
C GLN A 555 -5.97 7.95 -43.50
N GLN A 556 -5.01 7.41 -42.74
CA GLN A 556 -3.75 6.89 -43.31
C GLN A 556 -3.90 5.56 -44.05
N SER A 557 -5.03 4.84 -43.91
CA SER A 557 -5.24 3.53 -44.55
C SER A 557 -5.85 3.57 -45.95
N TRP A 558 -6.00 4.76 -46.58
CA TRP A 558 -6.64 4.91 -47.90
C TRP A 558 -5.77 5.56 -48.98
N GLU A 559 -4.49 5.85 -48.71
CA GLU A 559 -3.56 6.47 -49.68
C GLU A 559 -2.26 5.67 -49.91
N ALA A 560 -2.28 4.34 -49.72
CA ALA A 560 -1.16 3.47 -50.07
C ALA A 560 -1.55 2.44 -51.15
#